data_AF-A0A5C5SY74-F1
#
_entry.id   AF-A0A5C5SY74-F1
#
_cell.length_a   1.000
_cell.length_b   1.000
_cell.length_c   1.000
_cell.angle_alpha   90.00
_cell.angle_beta   90.00
_cell.angle_gamma   90.00
#
_symmetry.space_group_name_H-M   'P 1'
#
loop_
_entity.id
_entity.type
_entity.pdbx_description
1 polymer ?
#
loop_
_entity_poly.entity_id
_entity_poly.type
_entity_poly.pdbx_seq_one_letter_code
_entity_poly.pdbx_strand_id
1 'polypeptide(L)'
;MHVPLHATLAATSASGEAWFQCRRCGHRQSARVTGMGEGAQSFLNTAGTAQRRAATDAVKDIQRTIRVARCPRCARRNPGATLRWALPHLVVIAVFLAGGIIAGYLPTWLDINMSDSDRDICKWLLPLLCGGTALMIVPIVLWTRWHGIDRRIDWIAPLS
;
A
#
# COMPACT_ATOMS: atom_id res chain seq x y z
N MET A 1 -27.18 3.05 -22.25
CA MET A 1 -27.64 3.00 -20.85
C MET A 1 -26.45 3.23 -19.94
N HIS A 2 -26.34 4.40 -19.31
CA HIS A 2 -25.37 4.62 -18.23
C HIS A 2 -26.00 4.14 -16.92
N VAL A 3 -25.56 3.00 -16.40
CA VAL A 3 -25.89 2.61 -15.02
C VAL A 3 -24.90 3.36 -14.12
N PRO A 4 -25.35 4.31 -13.28
CA PRO A 4 -24.44 4.97 -12.35
C PRO A 4 -23.88 3.94 -11.38
N LEU A 5 -22.58 3.72 -11.43
CA LEU A 5 -21.85 2.90 -10.46
C LEU A 5 -21.77 3.66 -9.15
N HIS A 6 -22.79 3.51 -8.30
CA HIS A 6 -22.72 3.96 -6.91
C HIS A 6 -21.83 2.98 -6.13
N ALA A 7 -20.59 3.38 -5.87
CA ALA A 7 -19.71 2.71 -4.93
C ALA A 7 -19.77 3.45 -3.58
N THR A 8 -20.13 2.76 -2.51
CA THR A 8 -20.03 3.31 -1.15
C THR A 8 -18.66 2.98 -0.59
N LEU A 9 -17.93 4.00 -0.18
CA LEU A 9 -16.65 3.88 0.52
C LEU A 9 -16.86 4.16 2.00
N ALA A 10 -16.19 3.40 2.85
CA ALA A 10 -16.14 3.62 4.28
C ALA A 10 -14.69 3.58 4.75
N ALA A 11 -14.33 4.50 5.64
CA ALA A 11 -13.05 4.50 6.34
C ALA A 11 -13.33 4.43 7.85
N THR A 12 -12.48 3.74 8.59
CA THR A 12 -12.58 3.65 10.04
C THR A 12 -11.20 3.54 10.67
N SER A 13 -11.11 3.90 11.95
CA SER A 13 -9.96 3.65 12.79
C SER A 13 -10.37 2.76 13.97
N ALA A 14 -9.47 1.88 14.37
CA ALA A 14 -9.64 1.05 15.55
C ALA A 14 -8.33 1.04 16.35
N SER A 15 -8.43 1.15 17.66
CA SER A 15 -7.29 0.99 18.57
C SER A 15 -7.38 -0.37 19.25
N GLY A 16 -6.26 -1.07 19.37
CA GLY A 16 -6.22 -2.36 20.04
C GLY A 16 -4.83 -2.67 20.59
N GLU A 17 -4.76 -3.56 21.56
CA GLU A 17 -3.49 -4.02 22.13
C GLU A 17 -2.91 -5.16 21.31
N ALA A 18 -1.60 -5.10 21.06
CA ALA A 18 -0.88 -6.12 20.31
C ALA A 18 0.47 -6.41 20.96
N TRP A 19 0.85 -7.70 20.96
CA TRP A 19 2.17 -8.13 21.42
C TRP A 19 3.22 -7.93 20.34
N PHE A 20 4.36 -7.38 20.74
CA PHE A 20 5.54 -7.22 19.92
C PHE A 20 6.67 -8.10 20.41
N GLN A 21 7.42 -8.66 19.47
CA GLN A 21 8.70 -9.32 19.73
C GLN A 21 9.73 -8.90 18.69
N CYS A 22 10.85 -8.34 19.14
CA CYS A 22 11.96 -8.02 18.28
C CYS A 22 12.71 -9.30 17.87
N ARG A 23 12.77 -9.59 16.56
CA ARG A 23 13.56 -10.73 16.05
C ARG A 23 15.07 -10.57 16.20
N ARG A 24 15.56 -9.35 16.49
CA ARG A 24 16.99 -9.06 16.57
C ARG A 24 17.54 -9.11 18.00
N CYS A 25 16.90 -8.41 18.94
CA CYS A 25 17.34 -8.36 20.33
C CYS A 25 16.47 -9.17 21.29
N GLY A 26 15.42 -9.84 20.80
CA GLY A 26 14.53 -10.66 21.63
C GLY A 26 13.53 -9.89 22.50
N HIS A 27 13.64 -8.55 22.58
CA HIS A 27 12.75 -7.70 23.39
C HIS A 27 11.27 -7.98 23.12
N ARG A 28 10.49 -8.17 24.18
CA ARG A 28 9.04 -8.40 24.14
C ARG A 28 8.33 -7.29 24.90
N GLN A 29 7.26 -6.75 24.33
CA GLN A 29 6.46 -5.70 24.96
C GLN A 29 5.07 -5.65 24.33
N SER A 30 4.06 -5.25 25.10
CA SER A 30 2.73 -4.91 24.57
C SER A 30 2.70 -3.45 24.10
N ALA A 31 1.91 -3.19 23.07
CA ALA A 31 1.66 -1.84 22.59
C ALA A 31 0.19 -1.66 22.26
N ARG A 32 -0.32 -0.45 22.49
CA ARG A 32 -1.58 0.00 21.93
C ARG A 32 -1.31 0.53 20.54
N VAL A 33 -2.03 0.00 19.56
CA VAL A 33 -1.81 0.29 18.15
C VAL A 33 -3.11 0.79 17.54
N THR A 34 -3.03 1.89 16.80
CA THR A 34 -4.15 2.43 16.03
C THR A 34 -4.05 1.96 14.59
N GLY A 35 -4.94 1.05 14.19
CA GLY A 35 -5.10 0.60 12.82
C GLY A 35 -6.08 1.48 12.05
N MET A 36 -5.83 1.60 10.76
CA MET A 36 -6.72 2.28 9.81
C MET A 36 -7.25 1.23 8.83
N GLY A 37 -8.55 1.29 8.55
CA GLY A 37 -9.20 0.35 7.65
C GLY A 37 -10.07 1.06 6.65
N GLU A 38 -10.05 0.53 5.43
CA GLU A 38 -10.85 1.01 4.32
C GLU A 38 -11.74 -0.11 3.80
N GLY A 39 -12.93 0.25 3.35
CA GLY A 39 -13.90 -0.70 2.82
C GLY A 39 -14.67 -0.11 1.66
N ALA A 40 -14.81 -0.90 0.61
CA ALA A 40 -15.62 -0.57 -0.54
C ALA A 40 -16.82 -1.52 -0.65
N GLN A 41 -17.96 -0.95 -1.04
CA GLN A 41 -19.19 -1.67 -1.33
C GLN A 41 -19.66 -1.30 -2.74
N SER A 42 -19.73 -2.30 -3.61
CA SER A 42 -20.43 -2.22 -4.89
C SER A 42 -21.94 -2.44 -4.71
N PHE A 43 -22.72 -2.12 -5.75
CA PHE A 43 -24.18 -2.28 -5.75
C PHE A 43 -24.67 -3.72 -5.50
N LEU A 44 -23.84 -4.73 -5.84
CA LEU A 44 -24.16 -6.15 -5.68
C LEU A 44 -24.05 -6.64 -4.24
N ASN A 45 -23.43 -5.87 -3.35
CA ASN A 45 -23.19 -6.30 -1.97
C ASN A 45 -24.32 -5.85 -1.06
N THR A 46 -24.54 -6.61 0.02
CA THR A 46 -25.46 -6.23 1.08
C THR A 46 -25.06 -4.89 1.72
N ALA A 47 -26.06 -4.09 2.08
CA ALA A 47 -25.85 -2.82 2.76
C ALA A 47 -25.01 -3.00 4.05
N GLY A 48 -24.10 -2.06 4.31
CA GLY A 48 -23.19 -2.10 5.46
C GLY A 48 -21.93 -2.96 5.24
N THR A 49 -21.76 -3.57 4.07
CA THR A 49 -20.55 -4.35 3.74
C THR A 49 -19.29 -3.48 3.76
N ALA A 50 -19.35 -2.23 3.28
CA ALA A 50 -18.20 -1.32 3.32
C ALA A 50 -17.71 -1.11 4.75
N GLN A 51 -18.61 -0.81 5.68
CA GLN A 51 -18.28 -0.55 7.08
C GLN A 51 -17.70 -1.79 7.78
N ARG A 52 -18.30 -2.97 7.55
CA ARG A 52 -17.78 -4.24 8.09
C ARG A 52 -16.38 -4.56 7.57
N ARG A 53 -16.14 -4.34 6.26
CA ARG A 53 -14.82 -4.52 5.64
C ARG A 53 -13.81 -3.55 6.22
N ALA A 54 -14.16 -2.28 6.34
CA ALA A 54 -13.29 -1.25 6.94
C ALA A 54 -12.90 -1.63 8.38
N ALA A 55 -13.85 -2.07 9.21
CA ALA A 55 -13.55 -2.49 10.58
C ALA A 55 -12.63 -3.72 10.63
N THR A 56 -12.88 -4.71 9.77
CA THR A 56 -12.04 -5.90 9.66
C THR A 56 -10.63 -5.55 9.18
N ASP A 57 -10.51 -4.63 8.23
CA ASP A 57 -9.23 -4.17 7.71
C ASP A 57 -8.45 -3.36 8.75
N ALA A 58 -9.12 -2.53 9.56
CA ALA A 58 -8.48 -1.81 10.65
C ALA A 58 -7.84 -2.75 11.67
N VAL A 59 -8.52 -3.85 12.04
CA VAL A 59 -7.96 -4.89 12.93
C VAL A 59 -6.75 -5.60 12.28
N LYS A 60 -6.81 -5.87 10.96
CA LYS A 60 -5.66 -6.43 10.23
C LYS A 60 -4.51 -5.43 10.17
N ASP A 61 -4.77 -4.14 10.03
CA ASP A 61 -3.77 -3.08 9.99
C ASP A 61 -3.04 -2.95 11.33
N ILE A 62 -3.71 -3.13 12.48
CA ILE A 62 -3.06 -3.22 13.80
C ILE A 62 -1.94 -4.27 13.77
N GLN A 63 -2.29 -5.48 13.33
CA GLN A 63 -1.35 -6.61 13.28
C GLN A 63 -0.23 -6.42 12.26
N ARG A 64 -0.48 -5.72 11.15
CA ARG A 64 0.56 -5.36 10.17
C ARG A 64 1.48 -4.29 10.73
N THR A 65 0.93 -3.26 11.35
CA THR A 65 1.64 -2.12 11.93
C THR A 65 2.63 -2.57 13.00
N ILE A 66 2.19 -3.40 13.96
CA ILE A 66 3.07 -3.86 15.05
C ILE A 66 4.25 -4.72 14.54
N ARG A 67 4.07 -5.49 13.46
CA ARG A 67 5.14 -6.33 12.88
C ARG A 67 6.25 -5.51 12.22
N VAL A 68 5.92 -4.32 11.72
CA VAL A 68 6.83 -3.43 10.98
C VAL A 68 7.38 -2.32 11.89
N ALA A 69 6.84 -2.19 13.09
CA ALA A 69 7.24 -1.23 14.11
C ALA A 69 8.75 -1.24 14.41
N ARG A 70 9.29 -0.07 14.72
CA ARG A 70 10.66 0.06 15.23
C ARG A 70 10.74 -0.49 16.65
N CYS A 71 11.71 -1.36 16.93
CA CYS A 71 11.90 -1.87 18.28
C CYS A 71 12.27 -0.72 19.24
N PRO A 72 11.60 -0.56 20.39
CA PRO A 72 11.88 0.53 21.32
C PRO A 72 13.26 0.39 22.00
N ARG A 73 13.80 -0.83 22.08
CA ARG A 73 15.10 -1.12 22.72
C ARG A 73 16.30 -0.96 21.78
N CYS A 74 16.26 -1.58 20.60
CA CYS A 74 17.40 -1.58 19.67
C CYS A 74 17.23 -0.63 18.48
N ALA A 75 16.09 0.06 18.39
CA ALA A 75 15.78 1.02 17.33
C ALA A 75 15.90 0.45 15.90
N ARG A 76 15.78 -0.86 15.72
CA ARG A 76 15.79 -1.52 14.40
C ARG A 76 14.44 -2.16 14.10
N ARG A 77 14.09 -2.18 12.82
CA ARG A 77 12.89 -2.85 12.29
C ARG A 77 13.24 -4.24 11.79
N ASN A 78 12.24 -5.11 11.73
CA ASN A 78 12.40 -6.45 11.18
C ASN A 78 12.49 -6.37 9.64
N PRO A 79 13.61 -6.76 9.01
CA PRO A 79 13.78 -6.64 7.56
C PRO A 79 12.73 -7.46 6.79
N GLY A 80 12.40 -8.66 7.27
CA GLY A 80 11.40 -9.52 6.61
C GLY A 80 9.96 -9.03 6.76
N ALA A 81 9.65 -8.21 7.76
CA ALA A 81 8.35 -7.54 7.86
C ALA A 81 8.31 -6.29 6.98
N THR A 82 9.40 -5.54 6.96
CA THR A 82 9.59 -4.35 6.11
C THR A 82 9.43 -4.69 4.63
N LEU A 83 10.10 -5.75 4.16
CA LEU A 83 10.01 -6.19 2.78
C LEU A 83 8.58 -6.60 2.41
N ARG A 84 7.90 -7.38 3.25
CA ARG A 84 6.50 -7.78 3.02
C ARG A 84 5.53 -6.59 2.99
N TRP A 85 5.82 -5.54 3.73
CA TRP A 85 5.05 -4.30 3.70
C TRP A 85 5.32 -3.47 2.43
N ALA A 86 6.56 -3.40 1.97
CA ALA A 86 6.94 -2.67 0.77
C ALA A 86 6.55 -3.40 -0.53
N LEU A 87 6.51 -4.74 -0.52
CA LEU A 87 6.32 -5.59 -1.69
C LEU A 87 5.13 -5.20 -2.58
N PRO A 88 3.91 -4.94 -2.05
CA PRO A 88 2.78 -4.54 -2.91
C PRO A 88 3.05 -3.25 -3.69
N HIS A 89 3.77 -2.31 -3.10
CA HIS A 89 4.11 -1.03 -3.73
C HIS A 89 5.18 -1.21 -4.82
N LEU A 90 6.16 -2.10 -4.58
CA LEU A 90 7.13 -2.48 -5.60
C LEU A 90 6.48 -3.18 -6.79
N VAL A 91 5.47 -4.02 -6.55
CA VAL A 91 4.68 -4.66 -7.62
C VAL A 91 3.93 -3.60 -8.43
N VAL A 92 3.32 -2.60 -7.78
CA VAL A 92 2.67 -1.49 -8.50
C VAL A 92 3.66 -0.76 -9.40
N ILE A 93 4.85 -0.40 -8.89
CA ILE A 93 5.91 0.22 -9.71
C ILE A 93 6.25 -0.66 -10.91
N ALA A 94 6.46 -1.96 -10.71
CA ALA A 94 6.80 -2.90 -11.76
C ALA A 94 5.70 -3.00 -12.84
N VAL A 95 4.43 -3.02 -12.43
CA VAL A 95 3.27 -3.05 -13.35
C VAL A 95 3.20 -1.77 -14.17
N PHE A 96 3.39 -0.58 -13.56
CA PHE A 96 3.39 0.68 -14.30
C PHE A 96 4.56 0.79 -15.28
N LEU A 97 5.75 0.34 -14.89
CA LEU A 97 6.92 0.32 -15.78
C LEU A 97 6.71 -0.64 -16.94
N ALA A 98 6.35 -1.89 -16.67
CA ALA A 98 6.12 -2.90 -17.69
C ALA A 98 4.96 -2.51 -18.60
N GLY A 99 3.85 -2.03 -18.04
CA GLY A 99 2.68 -1.57 -18.78
C GLY A 99 3.00 -0.36 -19.67
N GLY A 100 3.77 0.61 -19.17
CA GLY A 100 4.23 1.76 -19.96
C GLY A 100 5.10 1.35 -21.14
N ILE A 101 6.05 0.42 -20.92
CA ILE A 101 6.89 -0.16 -21.98
C ILE A 101 6.04 -0.90 -23.01
N ILE A 102 5.19 -1.84 -22.57
CA ILE A 102 4.34 -2.61 -23.47
C ILE A 102 3.43 -1.68 -24.28
N ALA A 103 2.77 -0.73 -23.65
CA ALA A 103 1.90 0.23 -24.32
C ALA A 103 2.65 1.12 -25.31
N GLY A 104 3.87 1.57 -24.95
CA GLY A 104 4.71 2.38 -25.84
C GLY A 104 5.16 1.63 -27.09
N TYR A 105 5.47 0.34 -26.98
CA TYR A 105 5.92 -0.50 -28.10
C TYR A 105 4.78 -1.17 -28.87
N LEU A 106 3.56 -1.21 -28.32
CA LEU A 106 2.40 -1.85 -28.91
C LEU A 106 2.11 -1.41 -30.36
N PRO A 107 2.18 -0.10 -30.72
CA PRO A 107 1.95 0.33 -32.10
C PRO A 107 2.96 -0.24 -33.10
N THR A 108 4.18 -0.50 -32.65
CA THR A 108 5.25 -1.06 -33.48
C THR A 108 5.10 -2.57 -33.63
N TRP A 109 4.69 -3.28 -32.57
CA TRP A 109 4.51 -4.73 -32.61
C TRP A 109 3.26 -5.17 -33.38
N LEU A 110 2.18 -4.38 -33.32
CA LEU A 110 0.91 -4.69 -33.98
C LEU A 110 0.74 -3.98 -35.32
N ASP A 111 1.78 -3.28 -35.79
CA ASP A 111 1.79 -2.49 -37.03
C ASP A 111 0.54 -1.60 -37.18
N ILE A 112 0.20 -0.89 -36.10
CA ILE A 112 -0.97 -0.01 -36.07
C ILE A 112 -0.75 1.11 -37.09
N ASN A 113 -1.74 1.36 -37.96
CA ASN A 113 -1.66 2.38 -39.01
C ASN A 113 -1.51 3.79 -38.39
N MET A 114 -0.26 4.20 -38.22
CA MET A 114 0.18 5.38 -37.49
C MET A 114 1.51 5.80 -38.10
N SER A 115 1.79 7.11 -38.16
CA SER A 115 3.04 7.60 -38.75
C SER A 115 4.26 7.12 -37.95
N ASP A 116 5.42 6.98 -38.62
CA ASP A 116 6.65 6.55 -37.94
C ASP A 116 7.07 7.53 -36.84
N SER A 117 6.84 8.83 -37.03
CA SER A 117 7.08 9.85 -36.00
C SER A 117 6.20 9.64 -34.77
N ASP A 118 4.93 9.31 -34.95
CA ASP A 118 4.03 9.07 -33.82
C ASP A 118 4.40 7.77 -33.08
N ARG A 119 4.83 6.73 -33.83
CA ARG A 119 5.32 5.47 -33.25
C ARG A 119 6.53 5.73 -32.35
N ASP A 120 7.46 6.56 -32.79
CA ASP A 120 8.65 6.91 -32.00
C ASP A 120 8.30 7.77 -30.79
N ILE A 121 7.36 8.72 -30.92
CA ILE A 121 6.85 9.49 -29.77
C ILE A 121 6.24 8.54 -28.73
N CYS A 122 5.39 7.59 -29.14
CA CYS A 122 4.77 6.62 -28.23
C CYS A 122 5.80 5.76 -27.49
N LYS A 123 6.84 5.27 -28.17
CA LYS A 123 7.90 4.45 -27.56
C LYS A 123 8.62 5.14 -26.42
N TRP A 124 8.78 6.46 -26.47
CA TRP A 124 9.50 7.21 -25.44
C TRP A 124 8.57 7.86 -24.42
N LEU A 125 7.47 8.46 -24.88
CA LEU A 125 6.58 9.25 -24.04
C LEU A 125 5.79 8.37 -23.07
N LEU A 126 5.25 7.24 -23.52
CA LEU A 126 4.42 6.38 -22.67
C LEU A 126 5.21 5.75 -21.51
N PRO A 127 6.40 5.14 -21.74
CA PRO A 127 7.21 4.64 -20.63
C PRO A 127 7.70 5.74 -19.70
N LEU A 128 8.04 6.92 -20.22
CA LEU A 128 8.48 8.04 -19.40
C LEU A 128 7.35 8.57 -18.52
N LEU A 129 6.14 8.73 -19.06
CA LEU A 129 4.99 9.17 -18.29
C LEU A 129 4.58 8.13 -17.26
N CYS A 130 4.34 6.87 -17.66
CA CYS A 130 3.89 5.83 -16.73
C CYS A 130 4.98 5.45 -15.71
N GLY A 131 6.21 5.25 -16.17
CA GLY A 131 7.34 4.87 -15.33
C GLY A 131 7.82 6.00 -14.44
N GLY A 132 8.01 7.19 -15.01
CA GLY A 132 8.48 8.37 -14.28
C GLY A 132 7.50 8.78 -13.18
N THR A 133 6.19 8.79 -13.46
CA THR A 133 5.18 9.12 -12.44
C THR A 133 5.14 8.08 -11.31
N ALA A 134 5.19 6.78 -11.63
CA ALA A 134 5.22 5.73 -10.63
C ALA A 134 6.49 5.79 -9.75
N LEU A 135 7.66 6.03 -10.36
CA LEU A 135 8.93 6.17 -9.65
C LEU A 135 9.01 7.44 -8.78
N MET A 136 8.23 8.47 -9.08
CA MET A 136 8.15 9.67 -8.24
C MET A 136 7.12 9.53 -7.12
N ILE A 137 5.89 9.10 -7.45
CA ILE A 137 4.77 9.11 -6.51
C ILE A 137 4.90 8.00 -5.47
N VAL A 138 5.24 6.77 -5.90
CA VAL A 138 5.22 5.62 -4.99
C VAL A 138 6.26 5.76 -3.86
N PRO A 139 7.51 6.20 -4.10
CA PRO A 139 8.46 6.44 -3.01
C PRO A 139 8.01 7.51 -2.02
N ILE A 140 7.36 8.59 -2.49
CA ILE A 140 6.82 9.64 -1.60
C ILE A 140 5.71 9.06 -0.70
N VAL A 141 4.80 8.27 -1.27
CA VAL A 141 3.74 7.59 -0.50
C VAL A 141 4.33 6.58 0.49
N LEU A 142 5.32 5.78 0.05
CA LEU A 142 6.02 4.85 0.93
C LEU A 142 6.70 5.59 2.09
N TRP A 143 7.42 6.67 1.81
CA TRP A 143 8.12 7.47 2.81
C TRP A 143 7.17 8.04 3.86
N THR A 144 6.09 8.69 3.42
CA THR A 144 5.09 9.28 4.31
C THR A 144 4.42 8.22 5.19
N ARG A 145 4.00 7.09 4.61
CA ARG A 145 3.41 5.97 5.39
C ARG A 145 4.42 5.33 6.33
N TRP A 146 5.67 5.17 5.91
CA TRP A 146 6.74 4.57 6.69
C TRP A 146 7.01 5.35 7.99
N HIS A 147 7.09 6.66 7.90
CA HIS A 147 7.22 7.56 9.06
C HIS A 147 5.95 7.64 9.90
N GLY A 148 4.77 7.47 9.27
CA GLY A 148 3.49 7.40 9.98
C GLY A 148 3.32 6.16 10.87
N ILE A 149 3.97 5.02 10.54
CA ILE A 149 3.80 3.76 11.28
C ILE A 149 4.14 3.90 12.77
N ASP A 150 5.28 4.51 13.10
CA ASP A 150 5.73 4.57 14.51
C ASP A 150 4.88 5.53 15.35
N ARG A 151 4.21 6.53 14.73
CA ARG A 151 3.29 7.45 15.41
C ARG A 151 1.97 6.80 15.83
N ARG A 152 1.66 5.61 15.32
CA ARG A 152 0.42 4.88 15.60
C ARG A 152 0.59 3.84 16.71
N ILE A 153 1.72 3.86 17.42
CA ILE A 153 2.10 2.83 18.39
C ILE A 153 2.48 3.51 19.70
N ASP A 154 1.69 3.21 20.74
CA ASP A 154 1.97 3.61 22.11
C ASP A 154 2.43 2.37 22.89
N TRP A 155 3.72 2.34 23.25
CA TRP A 155 4.31 1.24 24.00
C TRP A 155 3.80 1.24 25.44
N ILE A 156 3.21 0.13 25.88
CA ILE A 156 2.71 -0.01 27.25
C ILE A 156 3.90 -0.41 28.14
N ALA A 157 4.07 0.26 29.27
CA ALA A 157 5.13 -0.07 30.22
C ALA A 157 4.97 -1.53 30.68
N PRO A 158 6.06 -2.30 30.82
CA PRO A 158 5.96 -3.64 31.41
C PRO A 158 5.40 -3.49 32.83
N LEU A 159 4.35 -4.26 33.15
CA LEU A 159 3.87 -4.39 34.52
C LEU A 159 5.04 -4.96 35.34
N SER A 160 5.58 -4.11 36.22
CA SER A 160 6.67 -4.43 37.15
C SER A 160 6.22 -5.42 38.21
#